data_AF-X0UMB1-F1
#
_entry.id   AF-X0UMB1-F1
#
_cell.length_a   1.000
_cell.length_b   1.000
_cell.length_c   1.000
_cell.angle_alpha   90.00
_cell.angle_beta   90.00
_cell.angle_gamma   90.00
#
_symmetry.space_group_name_H-M   'P 1'
#
loop_
_entity.id
_entity.type
_entity.pdbx_description
1 polymer ?
#
loop_
_entity_poly.entity_id
_entity_poly.type
_entity_poly.pdbx_seq_one_letter_code
_entity_poly.pdbx_strand_id
1 'polypeptide(L)'
;MPVLDFQRGPKPRNYLARREQSRLLVFVLMLGLVLILMLEARKPKHYRWLLAESERGADGSASPGRSTDDGRVDPRVFSQPENEIPGAFLSPGPGVRNEPAPSRYFPGVDPSYQDSIRDNKPLGLSEWEAWLHIFDVLERNDEAALQSAATRGVGYVQLIEQSKEYRGELVTTKGVIRRAHPAKTPRNEYGLTDYYQTWLWPDDHPDDPLVVWCLHL
;
A
#
# COMPACT_ATOMS: atom_id res chain seq x y z
N MET A 1 -42.56 17.34 77.33
CA MET A 1 -42.53 17.85 75.93
C MET A 1 -41.18 17.47 75.35
N PRO A 2 -41.11 16.69 74.25
CA PRO A 2 -39.83 16.31 73.65
C PRO A 2 -39.28 17.48 72.83
N VAL A 3 -38.03 17.84 73.07
CA VAL A 3 -37.28 18.83 72.30
C VAL A 3 -36.75 18.12 71.05
N LEU A 4 -37.22 18.54 69.87
CA LEU A 4 -36.68 18.08 68.59
C LEU A 4 -35.30 18.69 68.39
N ASP A 5 -34.26 17.87 68.51
CA ASP A 5 -32.88 18.27 68.27
C ASP A 5 -32.58 18.11 66.76
N PHE A 6 -32.61 19.23 66.05
CA PHE A 6 -32.29 19.27 64.62
C PHE A 6 -30.78 19.18 64.42
N GLN A 7 -30.25 17.96 64.29
CA GLN A 7 -28.90 17.77 63.80
C GLN A 7 -28.77 18.40 62.40
N ARG A 8 -27.99 19.49 62.31
CA ARG A 8 -27.65 20.14 61.04
C ARG A 8 -26.87 19.13 60.19
N GLY A 9 -27.53 18.56 59.18
CA GLY A 9 -26.90 17.70 58.19
C GLY A 9 -25.71 18.39 57.50
N PRO A 10 -24.82 17.61 56.85
CA PRO A 10 -23.60 18.13 56.24
C PRO A 10 -23.94 19.25 55.25
N LYS A 11 -23.30 20.41 55.45
CA LYS A 11 -23.52 21.62 54.65
C LYS A 11 -23.37 21.28 53.15
N PRO A 12 -24.31 21.69 52.28
CA PRO A 12 -24.20 21.42 50.84
C PRO A 12 -22.91 22.04 50.30
N ARG A 13 -22.15 21.27 49.50
CA ARG A 13 -20.93 21.74 48.85
C ARG A 13 -21.25 22.98 48.01
N ASN A 14 -20.51 24.04 48.26
CA ASN A 14 -20.77 25.34 47.65
C ASN A 14 -20.00 25.48 46.34
N TYR A 15 -20.54 24.89 45.28
CA TYR A 15 -19.99 24.92 43.91
C TYR A 15 -19.85 26.33 43.31
N LEU A 16 -20.43 27.35 43.96
CA LEU A 16 -20.33 28.76 43.57
C LEU A 16 -19.20 29.50 44.29
N ALA A 17 -18.46 28.86 45.20
CA ALA A 17 -17.28 29.45 45.79
C ALA A 17 -16.20 29.67 44.71
N ARG A 18 -15.57 30.87 44.68
CA ARG A 18 -14.56 31.26 43.67
C ARG A 18 -13.44 30.22 43.46
N ARG A 19 -13.07 29.47 44.51
CA ARG A 19 -12.05 28.42 44.45
C ARG A 19 -12.54 27.10 43.84
N GLU A 20 -13.82 26.78 43.96
CA GLU A 20 -14.42 25.60 43.31
C GLU A 20 -14.77 25.91 41.85
N GLN A 21 -15.22 27.14 41.58
CA GLN A 21 -15.41 27.64 40.21
C GLN A 21 -14.11 27.63 39.39
N SER A 22 -12.96 28.00 39.98
CA SER A 22 -11.69 27.93 39.26
C SER A 22 -11.27 26.50 38.93
N ARG A 23 -11.51 25.54 39.82
CA ARG A 23 -11.22 24.11 39.60
C ARG A 23 -12.11 23.53 38.50
N LEU A 24 -13.42 23.81 38.55
CA LEU A 24 -14.35 23.39 37.50
C LEU A 24 -14.01 24.00 36.15
N LEU A 25 -13.66 25.29 36.13
CA LEU A 25 -13.23 25.97 34.91
C LEU A 25 -11.97 25.32 34.33
N VAL A 26 -10.97 25.01 35.17
CA VAL A 26 -9.75 24.31 34.73
C VAL A 26 -10.08 22.95 34.12
N PHE A 27 -10.98 22.16 34.70
CA PHE A 27 -11.37 20.87 34.13
C PHE A 27 -12.10 21.01 32.79
N VAL A 28 -13.03 21.96 32.68
CA VAL A 28 -13.74 22.23 31.42
C VAL A 28 -12.77 22.70 30.33
N LEU A 29 -11.81 23.56 30.70
CA LEU A 29 -10.79 24.07 29.78
C LEU A 29 -9.83 22.95 29.35
N MET A 30 -9.46 22.04 30.26
CA MET A 30 -8.64 20.88 29.93
C MET A 30 -9.40 19.89 29.03
N LEU A 31 -10.68 19.66 29.28
CA LEU A 31 -11.53 18.82 28.41
C LEU A 31 -11.66 19.45 27.01
N GLY A 32 -11.87 20.77 26.95
CA GLY A 32 -11.88 21.51 25.69
C GLY A 32 -10.55 21.40 24.94
N LEU A 33 -9.42 21.51 25.64
CA LEU A 33 -8.08 21.32 25.06
C LEU A 33 -7.93 19.92 24.45
N VAL A 34 -8.36 18.86 25.16
CA VAL A 34 -8.30 17.48 24.66
C VAL A 34 -9.14 17.32 23.39
N LEU A 35 -10.35 17.87 23.37
CA LEU A 35 -11.22 17.81 22.18
C LEU A 35 -10.63 18.59 21.00
N ILE A 36 -10.02 19.76 21.26
CA ILE A 36 -9.32 20.54 20.23
C ILE A 36 -8.13 19.75 19.69
N LEU A 37 -7.33 19.13 20.55
CA LEU A 37 -6.21 18.27 20.14
C LEU A 37 -6.68 17.07 19.34
N MET A 38 -7.82 16.46 19.71
CA MET A 38 -8.39 15.33 18.98
C MET A 38 -8.92 15.74 17.59
N LEU A 39 -9.51 16.94 17.47
CA LEU A 39 -9.93 17.51 16.19
C LEU A 39 -8.73 17.91 15.33
N GLU A 40 -7.67 18.43 15.93
CA GLU A 40 -6.44 18.81 15.24
C GLU A 40 -5.66 17.56 14.77
N ALA A 41 -5.60 16.52 15.60
CA ALA A 41 -5.04 15.21 15.24
C ALA A 41 -5.85 14.50 14.14
N ARG A 42 -7.11 14.89 13.92
CA ARG A 42 -7.91 14.41 12.78
C ARG A 42 -7.50 15.05 11.46
N LYS A 43 -6.73 16.15 11.47
CA LYS A 43 -6.27 16.79 10.23
C LYS A 43 -5.06 16.02 9.69
N PRO A 44 -5.15 15.50 8.45
CA PRO A 44 -4.07 14.70 7.85
C PRO A 44 -2.76 15.48 7.66
N LYS A 45 -2.77 16.82 7.80
CA LYS A 45 -1.60 17.69 7.66
C LYS A 45 -0.47 17.36 8.65
N HIS A 46 -0.77 16.89 9.87
CA HIS A 46 0.25 16.62 10.90
C HIS A 46 0.98 15.30 10.72
N TYR A 47 0.38 14.34 10.01
CA TYR A 47 1.04 13.07 9.65
C TYR A 47 1.58 13.10 8.21
N ARG A 48 1.50 14.25 7.50
CA ARG A 48 2.08 14.36 6.17
C ARG A 48 3.58 14.10 6.17
N TRP A 49 4.34 14.44 7.21
CA TRP A 49 5.78 14.12 7.24
C TRP A 49 6.05 12.61 7.33
N LEU A 50 5.13 11.83 7.93
CA LEU A 50 5.15 10.37 7.93
C LEU A 50 4.84 9.77 6.54
N LEU A 51 4.18 10.54 5.66
CA LEU A 51 3.83 10.20 4.28
C LEU A 51 4.55 11.07 3.22
N ALA A 52 5.47 11.96 3.62
CA ALA A 52 6.16 12.90 2.71
C ALA A 52 7.63 12.55 2.54
N GLU A 53 8.19 11.66 3.38
CA GLU A 53 9.45 10.99 3.03
C GLU A 53 9.28 10.20 1.71
N SER A 54 8.08 9.67 1.43
CA SER A 54 7.75 9.04 0.14
C SER A 54 7.52 10.01 -1.02
N GLU A 55 7.34 11.32 -0.76
CA GLU A 55 7.15 12.33 -1.83
C GLU A 55 8.43 13.14 -2.14
N ARG A 56 9.44 13.16 -1.24
CA ARG A 56 10.74 13.81 -1.55
C ARG A 56 11.57 13.07 -2.60
N GLY A 57 11.24 11.82 -2.92
CA GLY A 57 11.80 11.11 -4.06
C GLY A 57 11.10 11.41 -5.40
N ALA A 58 9.94 12.08 -5.39
CA ALA A 58 9.08 12.19 -6.58
C ALA A 58 9.10 13.55 -7.28
N ASP A 59 9.59 14.63 -6.66
CA ASP A 59 9.72 15.95 -7.31
C ASP A 59 11.19 16.38 -7.46
N GLY A 60 11.91 15.60 -8.26
CA GLY A 60 13.19 15.99 -8.86
C GLY A 60 13.04 16.28 -10.35
N SER A 61 12.07 17.12 -10.78
CA SER A 61 11.94 17.50 -12.20
C SER A 61 11.21 18.84 -12.39
N ALA A 62 11.91 19.93 -12.08
CA ALA A 62 11.76 21.17 -12.83
C ALA A 62 13.03 22.02 -12.68
N SER A 63 13.98 21.83 -13.59
CA SER A 63 14.96 22.87 -13.93
C SER A 63 14.90 23.14 -15.43
N PRO A 64 14.94 24.42 -15.85
CA PRO A 64 14.88 24.82 -17.24
C PRO A 64 16.18 24.42 -17.96
N GLY A 65 16.04 24.19 -19.26
CA GLY A 65 17.07 23.63 -20.12
C GLY A 65 18.45 24.27 -19.98
N ARG A 66 19.44 23.41 -19.76
CA ARG A 66 20.85 23.71 -19.99
C ARG A 66 21.47 22.50 -20.70
N SER A 67 21.59 22.60 -22.02
CA SER A 67 22.37 21.68 -22.83
C SER A 67 23.85 21.81 -22.45
N THR A 68 24.41 20.74 -21.89
CA THR A 68 25.87 20.56 -21.76
C THR A 68 26.38 19.92 -23.04
N ASP A 69 27.08 20.71 -23.84
CA ASP A 69 28.17 20.26 -24.69
C ASP A 69 29.37 20.04 -23.77
N ASP A 70 29.81 18.79 -23.57
CA ASP A 70 31.22 18.38 -23.73
C ASP A 70 31.44 16.88 -23.37
N GLY A 71 31.97 16.12 -24.33
CA GLY A 71 33.04 15.15 -24.11
C GLY A 71 32.83 13.92 -23.21
N ARG A 72 31.81 13.07 -23.43
CA ARG A 72 31.82 11.70 -22.90
C ARG A 72 31.59 10.66 -24.00
N VAL A 73 32.63 9.89 -24.29
CA VAL A 73 32.63 8.76 -25.22
C VAL A 73 31.67 7.67 -24.73
N ASP A 74 30.66 7.36 -25.54
CA ASP A 74 29.68 6.30 -25.32
C ASP A 74 30.10 5.03 -26.08
N PRO A 75 30.33 3.87 -25.43
CA PRO A 75 30.71 2.63 -26.10
C PRO A 75 29.51 1.86 -26.66
N ARG A 76 28.32 2.46 -26.73
CA ARG A 76 27.14 1.82 -27.32
C ARG A 76 27.21 1.88 -28.83
N VAL A 77 27.46 0.72 -29.43
CA VAL A 77 27.28 0.43 -30.86
C VAL A 77 25.83 0.75 -31.20
N PHE A 78 25.61 1.92 -31.81
CA PHE A 78 24.36 2.23 -32.47
C PHE A 78 24.27 1.35 -33.72
N SER A 79 23.44 0.32 -33.66
CA SER A 79 22.90 -0.33 -34.86
C SER A 79 21.97 0.68 -35.54
N GLN A 80 22.56 1.57 -36.33
CA GLN A 80 21.81 2.45 -37.21
C GLN A 80 21.21 1.59 -38.34
N PRO A 81 19.92 1.75 -38.68
CA PRO A 81 19.34 1.06 -39.82
C PRO A 81 19.99 1.58 -41.10
N GLU A 82 20.85 0.72 -41.66
CA GLU A 82 21.19 0.50 -43.05
C GLU A 82 20.80 1.63 -44.04
N ASN A 83 21.77 2.51 -44.30
CA ASN A 83 21.98 2.95 -45.67
C ASN A 83 22.33 1.69 -46.48
N GLU A 84 21.52 1.34 -47.46
CA GLU A 84 21.82 0.29 -48.44
C GLU A 84 23.17 0.61 -49.10
N ILE A 85 24.22 -0.10 -48.69
CA ILE A 85 25.51 -0.08 -49.38
C ILE A 85 25.33 -1.00 -50.62
N PRO A 86 25.47 -0.49 -51.85
CA PRO A 86 25.32 -1.32 -53.04
C PRO A 86 26.36 -2.46 -53.01
N GLY A 87 25.89 -3.71 -52.94
CA GLY A 87 26.73 -4.91 -52.89
C GLY A 87 26.84 -5.61 -51.53
N ALA A 88 26.12 -5.15 -50.50
CA ALA A 88 26.05 -5.88 -49.23
C ALA A 88 25.21 -7.16 -49.37
N PHE A 89 25.83 -8.32 -49.18
CA PHE A 89 25.15 -9.62 -49.13
C PHE A 89 24.56 -9.83 -47.74
N LEU A 90 23.23 -9.75 -47.63
CA LEU A 90 22.50 -10.10 -46.42
C LEU A 90 22.23 -11.61 -46.40
N SER A 91 22.87 -12.32 -45.47
CA SER A 91 22.53 -13.72 -45.19
C SER A 91 21.16 -13.74 -44.51
N PRO A 92 20.14 -14.45 -45.04
CA PRO A 92 18.87 -14.59 -44.36
C PRO A 92 19.10 -15.37 -43.06
N GLY A 93 19.13 -14.67 -41.93
CA GLY A 93 19.01 -15.32 -40.63
C GLY A 93 17.65 -16.03 -40.56
N PRO A 94 17.54 -17.19 -39.89
CA PRO A 94 16.27 -17.87 -39.73
C PRO A 94 15.27 -16.87 -39.14
N GLY A 95 14.17 -16.64 -39.88
CA GLY A 95 13.20 -15.62 -39.56
C GLY A 95 12.85 -15.70 -38.08
N VAL A 96 13.16 -14.63 -37.35
CA VAL A 96 12.73 -14.47 -35.97
C VAL A 96 11.22 -14.44 -36.04
N ARG A 97 10.61 -15.60 -35.75
CA ARG A 97 9.20 -15.71 -35.43
C ARG A 97 9.03 -14.72 -34.28
N ASN A 98 8.20 -13.70 -34.48
CA ASN A 98 7.76 -12.83 -33.40
C ASN A 98 6.90 -13.67 -32.45
N GLU A 99 7.53 -14.55 -31.68
CA GLU A 99 6.94 -15.09 -30.47
C GLU A 99 6.81 -13.90 -29.52
N PRO A 100 5.60 -13.56 -29.05
CA PRO A 100 5.46 -12.55 -28.02
C PRO A 100 6.34 -12.98 -26.85
N ALA A 101 7.13 -12.03 -26.32
CA ALA A 101 7.94 -12.28 -25.14
C ALA A 101 7.09 -13.01 -24.09
N PRO A 102 7.61 -14.04 -23.41
CA PRO A 102 6.86 -14.80 -22.43
C PRO A 102 6.16 -13.83 -21.48
N SER A 103 4.85 -13.99 -21.31
CA SER A 103 4.08 -13.08 -20.46
C SER A 103 4.69 -13.10 -19.07
N ARG A 104 5.14 -11.93 -18.60
CA ARG A 104 5.69 -11.76 -17.26
C ARG A 104 4.72 -12.23 -16.17
N TYR A 105 3.42 -12.10 -16.43
CA TYR A 105 2.36 -12.47 -15.52
C TYR A 105 2.20 -13.97 -15.33
N PHE A 106 1.74 -14.36 -14.14
CA PHE A 106 1.35 -15.74 -13.86
C PHE A 106 0.22 -16.19 -14.81
N PRO A 107 0.20 -17.45 -15.28
CA PRO A 107 -0.83 -17.96 -16.17
C PRO A 107 -2.26 -17.72 -15.63
N GLY A 108 -3.11 -17.10 -16.45
CA GLY A 108 -4.49 -16.75 -16.10
C GLY A 108 -4.66 -15.31 -15.59
N VAL A 109 -3.58 -14.60 -15.26
CA VAL A 109 -3.64 -13.17 -14.95
C VAL A 109 -3.80 -12.37 -16.24
N ASP A 110 -4.90 -11.63 -16.37
CA ASP A 110 -5.13 -10.74 -17.52
C ASP A 110 -4.40 -9.41 -17.27
N PRO A 111 -3.48 -8.99 -18.18
CA PRO A 111 -2.76 -7.73 -18.05
C PRO A 111 -3.67 -6.49 -18.00
N SER A 112 -4.84 -6.52 -18.64
CA SER A 112 -5.72 -5.35 -18.72
C SER A 112 -6.26 -4.91 -17.37
N TYR A 113 -6.50 -5.87 -16.45
CA TYR A 113 -6.89 -5.56 -15.09
C TYR A 113 -5.76 -4.92 -14.28
N GLN A 114 -4.49 -5.17 -14.63
CA GLN A 114 -3.34 -4.63 -13.90
C GLN A 114 -3.14 -3.12 -14.13
N ASP A 115 -3.70 -2.57 -15.22
CA ASP A 115 -3.61 -1.15 -15.58
C ASP A 115 -4.47 -0.25 -14.68
N SER A 116 -5.49 -0.79 -14.01
CA SER A 116 -6.34 -0.03 -13.09
C SER A 116 -5.67 0.22 -11.74
N ILE A 117 -4.66 -0.58 -11.39
CA ILE A 117 -3.97 -0.53 -10.10
C ILE A 117 -3.11 0.72 -9.97
N ARG A 118 -3.22 1.37 -8.81
CA ARG A 118 -2.51 2.57 -8.40
C ARG A 118 -1.73 2.28 -7.13
N ASP A 119 -0.42 2.24 -7.27
CA ASP A 119 0.49 2.02 -6.14
C ASP A 119 0.39 3.16 -5.11
N ASN A 120 0.76 2.84 -3.87
CA ASN A 120 0.79 3.80 -2.75
C ASN A 120 -0.55 4.47 -2.43
N LYS A 121 -1.67 3.81 -2.77
CA LYS A 121 -3.02 4.26 -2.43
C LYS A 121 -3.80 3.14 -1.75
N PRO A 122 -4.74 3.48 -0.85
CA PRO A 122 -5.70 2.51 -0.35
C PRO A 122 -6.52 1.91 -1.51
N LEU A 123 -6.82 0.62 -1.41
CA LEU A 123 -7.60 -0.11 -2.41
C LEU A 123 -8.90 0.63 -2.75
N GLY A 124 -9.05 1.02 -4.01
CA GLY A 124 -10.21 1.75 -4.52
C GLY A 124 -11.22 0.83 -5.21
N LEU A 125 -12.42 1.38 -5.49
CA LEU A 125 -13.47 0.68 -6.25
C LEU A 125 -13.02 0.32 -7.66
N SER A 126 -12.17 1.14 -8.29
CA SER A 126 -11.65 0.89 -9.65
C SER A 126 -10.69 -0.29 -9.73
N GLU A 127 -10.11 -0.70 -8.61
CA GLU A 127 -9.13 -1.79 -8.52
C GLU A 127 -9.79 -3.10 -8.07
N TRP A 128 -11.07 -3.03 -7.71
CA TRP A 128 -11.81 -4.15 -7.14
C TRP A 128 -11.92 -5.33 -8.11
N GLU A 129 -12.16 -5.07 -9.39
CA GLU A 129 -12.21 -6.12 -10.42
C GLU A 129 -10.84 -6.81 -10.58
N ALA A 130 -9.75 -6.05 -10.59
CA ALA A 130 -8.41 -6.60 -10.69
C ALA A 130 -8.06 -7.48 -9.48
N TRP A 131 -8.47 -7.04 -8.29
CA TRP A 131 -8.31 -7.79 -7.05
C TRP A 131 -9.10 -9.11 -7.10
N LEU A 132 -10.38 -9.08 -7.47
CA LEU A 132 -11.22 -10.28 -7.61
C LEU A 132 -10.69 -11.26 -8.67
N HIS A 133 -10.19 -10.75 -9.80
CA HIS A 133 -9.57 -11.56 -10.85
C HIS A 133 -8.37 -12.36 -10.30
N ILE A 134 -7.53 -11.74 -9.46
CA ILE A 134 -6.41 -12.44 -8.83
C ILE A 134 -6.90 -13.57 -7.91
N PHE A 135 -7.98 -13.36 -7.14
CA PHE A 135 -8.54 -14.44 -6.31
C PHE A 135 -9.09 -15.59 -7.13
N ASP A 136 -9.80 -15.31 -8.22
CA ASP A 136 -10.29 -16.35 -9.13
C ASP A 136 -9.14 -17.16 -9.75
N VAL A 137 -8.04 -16.50 -10.12
CA VAL A 137 -6.83 -17.19 -10.59
C VAL A 137 -6.26 -18.07 -9.47
N LEU A 138 -6.18 -17.59 -8.23
CA LEU A 138 -5.66 -18.39 -7.11
C LEU A 138 -6.57 -19.59 -6.79
N GLU A 139 -7.89 -19.42 -6.81
CA GLU A 139 -8.85 -20.49 -6.49
C GLU A 139 -8.88 -21.61 -7.55
N ARG A 140 -8.62 -21.26 -8.82
CA ARG A 140 -8.57 -22.23 -9.92
C ARG A 140 -7.27 -23.04 -9.99
N ASN A 141 -6.23 -22.61 -9.30
CA ASN A 141 -4.91 -23.24 -9.34
C ASN A 141 -4.65 -24.06 -8.07
N ASP A 142 -3.99 -25.21 -8.23
CA ASP A 142 -3.60 -26.05 -7.10
C ASP A 142 -2.40 -25.43 -6.34
N GLU A 143 -2.40 -25.55 -5.01
CA GLU A 143 -1.35 -25.02 -4.14
C GLU A 143 0.06 -25.50 -4.53
N ALA A 144 0.21 -26.77 -4.94
CA ALA A 144 1.52 -27.28 -5.36
C ALA A 144 2.00 -26.65 -6.66
N ALA A 145 1.07 -26.37 -7.59
CA ALA A 145 1.38 -25.66 -8.83
C ALA A 145 1.82 -24.23 -8.53
N LEU A 146 1.11 -23.53 -7.64
CA LEU A 146 1.47 -22.19 -7.19
C LEU A 146 2.89 -22.18 -6.57
N GLN A 147 3.17 -23.06 -5.61
CA GLN A 147 4.49 -23.08 -4.96
C GLN A 147 5.65 -23.37 -5.92
N SER A 148 5.41 -24.14 -6.99
CA SER A 148 6.42 -24.45 -8.00
C SER A 148 6.71 -23.28 -8.95
N ALA A 149 5.70 -22.44 -9.22
CA ALA A 149 5.80 -21.31 -10.14
C ALA A 149 6.29 -20.03 -9.46
N ALA A 150 6.31 -19.98 -8.13
CA ALA A 150 6.62 -18.78 -7.38
C ALA A 150 8.12 -18.41 -7.42
N THR A 151 8.39 -17.15 -7.75
CA THR A 151 9.72 -16.56 -7.62
C THR A 151 10.07 -16.38 -6.14
N ARG A 152 11.13 -17.03 -5.67
CA ARG A 152 11.51 -17.03 -4.24
C ARG A 152 12.33 -15.81 -3.85
N GLY A 153 12.17 -15.39 -2.60
CA GLY A 153 13.06 -14.42 -1.95
C GLY A 153 12.73 -12.97 -2.31
N VAL A 154 11.45 -12.67 -2.54
CA VAL A 154 11.02 -11.30 -2.81
C VAL A 154 10.78 -10.57 -1.48
N GLY A 155 11.54 -9.51 -1.26
CA GLY A 155 11.54 -8.70 -0.04
C GLY A 155 10.58 -7.51 -0.08
N TYR A 156 10.50 -6.79 1.02
CA TYR A 156 9.64 -5.62 1.19
C TYR A 156 9.88 -4.55 0.12
N VAL A 157 11.13 -4.15 -0.10
CA VAL A 157 11.51 -3.09 -1.05
C VAL A 157 11.02 -3.43 -2.46
N GLN A 158 11.14 -4.69 -2.86
CA GLN A 158 10.70 -5.16 -4.18
C GLN A 158 9.18 -5.09 -4.33
N LEU A 159 8.43 -5.47 -3.29
CA LEU A 159 6.97 -5.47 -3.34
C LEU A 159 6.36 -4.06 -3.27
N ILE A 160 6.98 -3.15 -2.50
CA ILE A 160 6.45 -1.81 -2.27
C ILE A 160 7.04 -0.78 -3.24
N GLU A 161 8.37 -0.68 -3.32
CA GLU A 161 9.02 0.34 -4.16
C GLU A 161 9.12 -0.07 -5.63
N GLN A 162 9.17 -1.38 -5.90
CA GLN A 162 9.27 -1.95 -7.25
C GLN A 162 8.01 -2.72 -7.65
N SER A 163 6.85 -2.36 -7.11
CA SER A 163 5.59 -3.08 -7.28
C SER A 163 5.22 -3.37 -8.73
N LYS A 164 5.50 -2.44 -9.66
CA LYS A 164 5.28 -2.59 -11.11
C LYS A 164 6.00 -3.79 -11.71
N GLU A 165 7.15 -4.14 -11.15
CA GLU A 165 7.98 -5.24 -11.63
C GLU A 165 7.51 -6.60 -11.11
N TYR A 166 6.77 -6.64 -10.00
CA TYR A 166 6.28 -7.91 -9.46
C TYR A 166 4.75 -8.05 -9.59
N ARG A 167 4.09 -7.07 -10.20
CA ARG A 167 2.63 -7.05 -10.33
C ARG A 167 2.16 -8.21 -11.20
N GLY A 168 1.25 -9.01 -10.64
CA GLY A 168 0.67 -10.17 -11.33
C GLY A 168 1.65 -11.34 -11.50
N GLU A 169 2.84 -11.26 -10.91
CA GLU A 169 3.74 -12.39 -10.76
C GLU A 169 3.44 -13.15 -9.48
N LEU A 170 3.78 -14.45 -9.49
CA LEU A 170 3.72 -15.26 -8.29
C LEU A 170 5.06 -15.17 -7.55
N VAL A 171 5.01 -14.76 -6.29
CA VAL A 171 6.21 -14.47 -5.47
C VAL A 171 6.12 -15.15 -4.12
N THR A 172 7.28 -15.46 -3.52
CA THR A 172 7.37 -15.94 -2.14
C THR A 172 8.08 -14.92 -1.27
N THR A 173 7.39 -14.51 -0.20
CA THR A 173 7.94 -13.67 0.88
C THR A 173 7.86 -14.40 2.23
N LYS A 174 8.63 -13.95 3.22
CA LYS A 174 8.68 -14.55 4.56
C LYS A 174 8.54 -13.48 5.63
N GLY A 175 7.87 -13.85 6.70
CA GLY A 175 7.63 -12.95 7.83
C GLY A 175 6.71 -13.56 8.88
N VAL A 176 6.38 -12.74 9.87
CA VAL A 176 5.50 -13.12 10.98
C VAL A 176 4.14 -12.45 10.83
N ILE A 177 3.08 -13.25 10.74
CA ILE A 177 1.71 -12.73 10.80
C ILE A 177 1.37 -12.39 12.26
N ARG A 178 1.02 -11.13 12.54
CA ARG A 178 0.62 -10.70 13.90
C ARG A 178 -0.88 -10.44 14.04
N ARG A 179 -1.59 -10.35 12.92
CA ARG A 179 -3.04 -10.14 12.90
C ARG A 179 -3.65 -10.81 11.68
N ALA A 180 -4.78 -11.47 11.89
CA ALA A 180 -5.66 -11.96 10.83
C ALA A 180 -7.10 -11.54 11.16
N HIS A 181 -7.82 -11.05 10.16
CA HIS A 181 -9.19 -10.61 10.28
C HIS A 181 -10.03 -11.23 9.16
N PRO A 182 -11.10 -11.98 9.47
CA PRO A 182 -12.03 -12.46 8.45
C PRO A 182 -12.80 -11.27 7.87
N ALA A 183 -12.89 -11.23 6.55
CA ALA A 183 -13.59 -10.21 5.79
C ALA A 183 -14.56 -10.88 4.79
N LYS A 184 -15.62 -10.17 4.45
CA LYS A 184 -16.64 -10.63 3.51
C LYS A 184 -16.64 -9.76 2.28
N THR A 185 -16.70 -10.39 1.13
CA THR A 185 -16.85 -9.70 -0.16
C THR A 185 -18.32 -9.39 -0.41
N PRO A 186 -18.62 -8.24 -1.04
CA PRO A 186 -19.89 -8.05 -1.72
C PRO A 186 -20.09 -9.13 -2.79
N ARG A 187 -21.35 -9.37 -3.17
CA ARG A 187 -21.70 -10.30 -4.23
C ARG A 187 -20.93 -9.94 -5.51
N ASN A 188 -20.19 -10.90 -6.06
CA ASN A 188 -19.36 -10.75 -7.25
C ASN A 188 -19.64 -11.91 -8.22
N GLU A 189 -19.16 -11.77 -9.47
CA GLU A 189 -19.34 -12.78 -10.51
C GLU A 189 -18.43 -14.00 -10.35
N TYR A 190 -17.39 -13.88 -9.51
CA TYR A 190 -16.38 -14.91 -9.26
C TYR A 190 -16.76 -15.87 -8.12
N GLY A 191 -17.85 -15.61 -7.39
CA GLY A 191 -18.33 -16.48 -6.31
C GLY A 191 -17.57 -16.36 -4.98
N LEU A 192 -16.56 -15.50 -4.88
CA LEU A 192 -15.80 -15.28 -3.65
C LEU A 192 -16.73 -14.71 -2.56
N THR A 193 -16.87 -15.39 -1.42
CA THR A 193 -17.73 -14.96 -0.29
C THR A 193 -16.95 -14.45 0.91
N ASP A 194 -15.85 -15.13 1.23
CA ASP A 194 -15.09 -14.90 2.45
C ASP A 194 -13.59 -14.92 2.10
N TYR A 195 -12.84 -14.03 2.75
CA TYR A 195 -11.38 -13.96 2.65
C TYR A 195 -10.83 -13.45 3.98
N TYR A 196 -9.52 -13.53 4.16
CA TYR A 196 -8.85 -13.01 5.34
C TYR A 196 -7.95 -11.85 4.96
N GLN A 197 -8.00 -10.79 5.74
CA GLN A 197 -7.02 -9.71 5.71
C GLN A 197 -6.02 -9.94 6.84
N THR A 198 -4.74 -10.04 6.49
CA THR A 198 -3.65 -10.30 7.42
C THR A 198 -2.61 -9.20 7.37
N TRP A 199 -1.89 -9.04 8.48
CA TRP A 199 -0.75 -8.13 8.58
C TRP A 199 0.50 -8.97 8.81
N LEU A 200 1.33 -9.02 7.78
CA LEU A 200 2.60 -9.72 7.73
C LEU A 200 3.72 -8.74 8.06
N TRP A 201 4.57 -9.10 9.00
CA TRP A 201 5.82 -8.39 9.29
C TRP A 201 6.96 -9.10 8.55
N PRO A 202 7.48 -8.53 7.45
CA PRO A 202 8.54 -9.16 6.68
C PRO A 202 9.82 -9.32 7.50
N ASP A 203 10.57 -10.39 7.25
CA ASP A 203 11.84 -10.63 7.95
C ASP A 203 12.91 -9.57 7.62
N ASP A 204 12.88 -9.02 6.40
CA ASP A 204 13.81 -8.01 5.91
C ASP A 204 13.42 -6.57 6.29
N HIS A 205 12.14 -6.34 6.66
CA HIS A 205 11.64 -5.02 7.06
C HIS A 205 10.64 -5.09 8.23
N PRO A 206 11.10 -5.45 9.45
CA PRO A 206 10.22 -5.74 10.58
C PRO A 206 9.54 -4.51 11.21
N ASP A 207 9.82 -3.30 10.75
CA ASP A 207 9.13 -2.09 11.23
C ASP A 207 7.96 -1.68 10.32
N ASP A 208 7.90 -2.20 9.09
CA ASP A 208 6.86 -1.87 8.11
C ASP A 208 6.03 -3.11 7.70
N PRO A 209 4.80 -3.24 8.19
CA PRO A 209 3.96 -4.39 7.87
C PRO A 209 3.39 -4.32 6.45
N LEU A 210 3.26 -5.49 5.82
CA LEU A 210 2.50 -5.70 4.60
C LEU A 210 1.08 -6.15 4.93
N VAL A 211 0.11 -5.56 4.24
CA VAL A 211 -1.28 -6.04 4.27
C VAL A 211 -1.44 -7.09 3.19
N VAL A 212 -1.74 -8.32 3.58
CA VAL A 212 -1.89 -9.46 2.68
C VAL A 212 -3.30 -10.01 2.79
N TRP A 213 -3.94 -10.26 1.66
CA TRP A 213 -5.25 -10.89 1.59
C TRP A 213 -5.10 -12.34 1.16
N CYS A 214 -5.71 -13.27 1.88
CA CYS A 214 -5.64 -14.70 1.60
C CYS A 214 -7.01 -15.38 1.62
N LEU A 215 -7.16 -16.44 0.82
CA LEU A 215 -8.38 -17.25 0.73
C LEU A 215 -8.56 -18.16 1.95
N HIS A 216 -7.46 -18.72 2.44
CA HIS A 216 -7.41 -19.71 3.51
C HIS A 216 -6.36 -19.33 4.55
N LEU A 217 -6.54 -19.77 5.79
CA LEU A 217 -5.63 -19.56 6.91
C LEU A 217 -5.33 -20.89 7.62
#